data_AF-A0A819TIP2-F1
#
_entry.id   AF-A0A819TIP2-F1
#
_cell.length_a   1.000
_cell.length_b   1.000
_cell.length_c   1.000
_cell.angle_alpha   90.00
_cell.angle_beta   90.00
_cell.angle_gamma   90.00
#
_symmetry.space_group_name_H-M   'P 1'
#
loop_
_entity.id
_entity.type
_entity.pdbx_description
1 polymer ?
#
loop_
_entity_poly.entity_id
_entity_poly.type
_entity_poly.pdbx_seq_one_letter_code
_entity_poly.pdbx_strand_id
1 'polypeptide(L)'
;MIVDRGFRDVIESFIVMGYEPRMPDFLAKGQKQHSVEQTNRSRLITKVRWRIESYHARMKKWTLFSGRIEKAFIPKVADCVRIVSAALNCYREQISQNTINSDDSMLAQYMRQQIGRNNILQARVDQGLLSSRSRWKKIEDSNFDFPQISLKDLRQLFFETYQIKIGRSYVEEHINSDGDYIIEVNNYNDNIVRASIHSRHSNASAYKAWIQFSLTGDPIEA
;
A
#
# COMPACT_ATOMS: atom_id res chain seq x y z
N MET A 1 15.98 -3.13 -8.41
CA MET A 1 16.23 -2.48 -7.11
C MET A 1 15.19 -1.39 -6.88
N ILE A 2 14.67 -1.26 -5.66
CA ILE A 2 13.73 -0.17 -5.34
C ILE A 2 14.50 1.05 -4.90
N VAL A 3 14.16 2.18 -5.50
CA VAL A 3 14.76 3.46 -5.21
C VAL A 3 13.69 4.43 -4.74
N ASP A 4 13.98 5.12 -3.64
CA ASP A 4 13.24 6.33 -3.28
C ASP A 4 13.85 7.55 -3.96
N ARG A 5 13.14 8.68 -3.90
CA ARG A 5 13.56 9.92 -4.56
C ARG A 5 14.98 10.37 -4.21
N GLY A 6 15.43 10.08 -2.98
CA GLY A 6 16.78 10.42 -2.50
C GLY A 6 17.91 9.60 -3.13
N PHE A 7 17.62 8.55 -3.89
CA PHE A 7 18.61 7.69 -4.55
C PHE A 7 18.85 8.08 -6.02
N ARG A 8 18.36 9.25 -6.45
CA ARG A 8 18.45 9.71 -7.84
C ARG A 8 19.89 9.71 -8.35
N ASP A 9 20.84 10.15 -7.53
CA ASP A 9 22.24 10.36 -7.93
C ASP A 9 23.04 9.05 -7.99
N VAL A 10 22.46 7.92 -7.60
CA VAL A 10 23.10 6.59 -7.62
C VAL A 10 22.39 5.60 -8.53
N ILE A 11 21.41 6.06 -9.32
CA ILE A 11 20.66 5.22 -10.28
C ILE A 11 21.61 4.55 -11.29
N GLU A 12 22.55 5.30 -11.85
CA GLU A 12 23.51 4.76 -12.83
C GLU A 12 24.35 3.62 -12.24
N SER A 13 24.83 3.79 -11.01
CA SER A 13 25.56 2.75 -10.29
C SER A 13 24.76 1.46 -10.16
N PHE A 14 23.45 1.55 -9.91
CA PHE A 14 22.58 0.36 -9.86
C PHE A 14 22.41 -0.31 -11.21
N ILE A 15 22.30 0.45 -12.29
CA ILE A 15 22.21 -0.08 -13.65
C ILE A 15 23.51 -0.82 -14.02
N VAL A 16 24.67 -0.24 -13.70
CA VAL A 16 25.98 -0.87 -13.90
C VAL A 16 26.11 -2.19 -13.12
N MET A 17 25.52 -2.25 -11.92
CA MET A 17 25.45 -3.47 -11.10
C MET A 17 24.40 -4.49 -11.61
N GLY A 18 23.74 -4.24 -12.74
CA GLY A 18 22.74 -5.13 -13.33
C GLY A 18 21.35 -5.06 -12.69
N TYR A 19 21.11 -4.07 -11.82
CA TYR A 19 19.78 -3.85 -11.25
C TYR A 19 18.94 -2.96 -12.14
N GLU A 20 17.63 -3.24 -12.19
CA GLU A 20 16.65 -2.32 -12.75
C GLU A 20 16.07 -1.42 -11.65
N PRO A 21 16.38 -0.10 -11.61
CA PRO A 21 15.85 0.80 -10.60
C PRO A 21 14.36 1.07 -10.87
N ARG A 22 13.53 0.84 -9.86
CA ARG A 22 12.08 1.04 -9.92
C ARG A 22 11.62 1.91 -8.76
N MET A 23 10.69 2.81 -9.04
CA MET A 23 10.01 3.66 -8.08
C MET A 23 8.50 3.64 -8.35
N PRO A 24 7.63 3.85 -7.33
CA PRO A 24 6.20 3.93 -7.57
C PRO A 24 5.89 5.01 -8.60
N ASP A 25 4.85 4.75 -9.39
CA ASP A 25 4.41 5.68 -10.42
C ASP A 25 3.88 6.96 -9.79
N PHE A 26 4.16 8.10 -10.43
CA PHE A 26 3.52 9.37 -10.09
C PHE A 26 2.41 9.68 -11.09
N LEU A 27 1.36 10.35 -10.64
CA LEU A 27 0.33 10.86 -11.54
C LEU A 27 0.95 11.92 -12.46
N ALA A 28 0.76 11.75 -13.76
CA ALA A 28 1.15 12.77 -14.72
C ALA A 28 0.25 14.02 -14.56
N LYS A 29 0.75 15.18 -15.00
CA LYS A 29 -0.03 16.42 -14.97
C LYS A 29 -1.35 16.23 -15.72
N GLY A 30 -2.47 16.54 -15.06
CA GLY A 30 -3.82 16.41 -15.61
C GLY A 30 -4.45 15.02 -15.43
N GLN A 31 -3.71 14.01 -14.97
CA GLN A 31 -4.28 12.71 -14.62
C GLN A 31 -4.87 12.75 -13.21
N LYS A 32 -6.06 12.16 -13.06
CA LYS A 32 -6.75 12.03 -11.77
C LYS A 32 -6.49 10.70 -11.08
N GLN A 33 -6.09 9.67 -11.84
CA GLN A 33 -5.88 8.31 -11.34
C GLN A 33 -4.84 7.57 -12.19
N HIS A 34 -4.15 6.60 -11.58
CA HIS A 34 -3.24 5.68 -12.27
C HIS A 34 -4.01 4.66 -13.10
N SER A 35 -3.35 4.12 -14.13
CA SER A 35 -3.84 2.93 -14.80
C SER A 35 -3.80 1.72 -13.86
N VAL A 36 -4.55 0.67 -14.21
CA VAL A 36 -4.53 -0.61 -13.48
C VAL A 36 -3.11 -1.17 -13.42
N GLU A 37 -2.41 -1.18 -14.56
CA GLU A 37 -1.03 -1.66 -14.66
C GLU A 37 -0.06 -0.85 -13.78
N GLN A 38 -0.11 0.49 -13.84
CA GLN A 38 0.71 1.37 -13.01
C GLN A 38 0.45 1.14 -11.51
N THR A 39 -0.82 0.98 -11.14
CA THR A 39 -1.22 0.70 -9.75
C THR A 39 -0.66 -0.64 -9.29
N ASN A 40 -0.81 -1.69 -10.08
CA ASN A 40 -0.31 -3.03 -9.76
C ASN A 40 1.22 -3.07 -9.69
N ARG A 41 1.91 -2.40 -10.60
CA ARG A 41 3.37 -2.24 -10.56
C ARG A 41 3.82 -1.49 -9.32
N SER A 42 3.15 -0.41 -8.96
CA SER A 42 3.44 0.36 -7.75
C SER A 42 3.24 -0.47 -6.48
N ARG A 43 2.23 -1.35 -6.44
CA ARG A 43 2.02 -2.30 -5.32
C ARG A 43 3.17 -3.28 -5.17
N LEU A 44 3.72 -3.82 -6.27
CA LEU A 44 4.90 -4.68 -6.23
C LEU A 44 6.12 -3.95 -5.65
N ILE A 45 6.31 -2.69 -6.04
CA ILE A 45 7.36 -1.84 -5.51
C ILE A 45 7.14 -1.65 -4.00
N THR A 46 5.97 -1.23 -3.56
CA THR A 46 5.67 -1.04 -2.14
C THR A 46 5.86 -2.33 -1.32
N LYS A 47 5.52 -3.51 -1.87
CA LYS A 47 5.72 -4.80 -1.20
C LYS A 47 7.19 -5.07 -0.86
N VAL A 48 8.10 -4.77 -1.80
CA VAL A 48 9.54 -4.97 -1.59
C VAL A 48 10.14 -3.81 -0.79
N ARG A 49 9.62 -2.58 -0.91
CA ARG A 49 10.04 -1.42 -0.11
C ARG A 49 9.96 -1.73 1.39
N TRP A 50 8.88 -2.37 1.84
CA TRP A 50 8.71 -2.74 3.25
C TRP A 50 9.91 -3.53 3.83
N ARG A 51 10.47 -4.46 3.05
CA ARG A 51 11.66 -5.23 3.46
C ARG A 51 12.86 -4.30 3.66
N ILE A 52 13.06 -3.33 2.75
CA ILE A 52 14.14 -2.34 2.84
C ILE A 52 13.93 -1.42 4.05
N GLU A 53 12.72 -0.91 4.24
CA GLU A 53 12.35 -0.06 5.37
C GLU A 53 12.55 -0.76 6.72
N SER A 54 12.30 -2.07 6.78
CA SER A 54 12.55 -2.88 7.97
C SER A 54 14.05 -2.93 8.33
N TYR A 55 14.94 -3.04 7.35
CA TYR A 55 16.39 -2.93 7.58
C TYR A 55 16.79 -1.50 7.97
N HIS A 56 16.24 -0.50 7.30
CA HIS A 56 16.48 0.91 7.63
C HIS A 56 16.01 1.26 9.05
N ALA A 57 14.90 0.68 9.53
CA ALA A 57 14.43 0.86 10.89
C ALA A 57 15.42 0.35 11.94
N ARG A 58 16.21 -0.70 11.63
CA ARG A 58 17.31 -1.15 12.52
C ARG A 58 18.44 -0.12 12.59
N MET A 59 18.78 0.51 11.47
CA MET A 59 19.77 1.59 11.42
C MET A 59 19.33 2.81 12.24
N LYS A 60 18.05 3.20 12.12
CA LYS A 60 17.48 4.34 12.87
C LYS A 60 17.48 4.17 14.39
N LYS A 61 17.72 2.97 14.92
CA LYS A 61 17.87 2.75 16.38
C LYS A 61 19.21 3.23 16.93
N TRP A 62 20.19 3.46 16.07
CA TRP A 62 21.48 3.99 16.47
C TRP A 62 21.39 5.52 16.53
N THR A 63 21.70 6.10 17.68
CA THR A 63 21.58 7.53 17.96
C THR A 63 22.32 8.41 16.94
N LEU A 64 23.45 7.92 16.45
CA LEU A 64 24.24 8.55 15.39
C LEU A 64 23.42 8.82 14.12
N PHE A 65 22.49 7.94 13.75
CA PHE A 65 21.71 8.03 12.51
C PHE A 65 20.29 8.55 12.73
N SER A 66 19.84 8.66 13.98
CA SER A 66 18.52 9.21 14.32
C SER A 66 18.54 10.72 14.58
N GLY A 67 19.72 11.29 14.86
CA GLY A 67 19.92 12.68 15.24
C GLY A 67 20.49 13.57 14.12
N ARG A 68 20.78 14.82 14.48
CA ARG A 68 21.52 15.74 13.61
C ARG A 68 23.01 15.37 13.65
N ILE A 69 23.63 15.28 12.48
CA ILE A 69 25.06 15.02 12.34
C ILE A 69 25.78 16.35 12.12
N GLU A 70 26.83 16.60 12.89
CA GLU A 70 27.67 17.78 12.71
C GLU A 70 28.38 17.75 11.36
N LYS A 71 28.53 18.90 10.70
CA LYS A 71 29.12 19.00 9.36
C LYS A 71 30.53 18.39 9.28
N ALA A 72 31.33 18.56 10.33
CA ALA A 72 32.68 17.99 10.42
C ALA A 72 32.69 16.46 10.40
N PHE A 73 31.58 15.82 10.76
CA PHE A 73 31.44 14.38 10.83
C PHE A 73 30.96 13.75 9.51
N ILE A 74 30.44 14.54 8.56
CA ILE A 74 29.95 14.07 7.26
C ILE A 74 30.94 13.13 6.54
N PRO A 75 32.25 13.43 6.47
CA PRO A 75 33.21 12.55 5.79
C PRO A 75 33.27 11.14 6.38
N LYS A 76 32.94 10.97 7.67
CA LYS A 76 32.99 9.69 8.40
C LYS A 76 31.67 8.91 8.36
N VAL A 77 30.57 9.53 7.92
CA VAL A 77 29.24 8.91 7.93
C VAL A 77 29.22 7.62 7.12
N ALA A 78 29.89 7.60 5.95
CA ALA A 78 29.98 6.41 5.12
C ALA A 78 30.61 5.22 5.86
N ASP A 79 31.68 5.45 6.61
CA ASP A 79 32.36 4.40 7.37
C ASP A 79 31.52 3.94 8.56
N CYS A 80 30.86 4.88 9.25
CA CYS A 80 29.91 4.53 10.31
C CYS A 80 28.77 3.65 9.77
N VAL A 81 28.20 3.98 8.61
CA VAL A 81 27.16 3.17 7.98
C VAL A 81 27.67 1.77 7.65
N ARG A 82 28.89 1.64 7.12
CA ARG A 82 29.52 0.34 6.82
C ARG A 82 29.74 -0.49 8.09
N ILE A 83 30.31 0.10 9.14
CA ILE A 83 30.59 -0.57 10.42
C ILE A 83 29.29 -1.05 11.06
N VAL A 84 28.29 -0.18 11.17
CA VAL A 84 27.01 -0.55 11.78
C VAL A 84 26.28 -1.58 10.93
N SER A 85 26.33 -1.48 9.60
CA SER A 85 25.76 -2.50 8.72
C SER A 85 26.43 -3.86 8.90
N ALA A 86 27.77 -3.90 8.99
CA ALA A 86 28.52 -5.13 9.26
C ALA A 86 28.17 -5.73 10.63
N ALA A 87 28.07 -4.90 11.67
CA ALA A 87 27.66 -5.34 13.00
C ALA A 87 26.22 -5.87 13.01
N LEU A 88 25.28 -5.19 12.35
CA LEU A 88 23.91 -5.67 12.19
C LEU A 88 23.86 -7.00 11.45
N ASN A 89 24.64 -7.16 10.38
CA ASN A 89 24.69 -8.41 9.62
C ASN A 89 25.31 -9.57 10.41
N CYS A 90 26.27 -9.29 11.30
CA CYS A 90 26.94 -10.29 12.12
C CYS A 90 26.07 -10.74 13.31
N TYR A 91 25.43 -9.80 14.01
CA TYR A 91 24.81 -10.07 15.31
C TYR A 91 23.28 -10.05 15.30
N ARG A 92 22.63 -9.48 14.27
CA ARG A 92 21.16 -9.55 14.15
C ARG A 92 20.79 -10.64 13.17
N GLU A 93 19.79 -11.41 13.56
CA GLU A 93 19.06 -12.29 12.66
C GLU A 93 18.62 -11.55 11.40
N GLN A 94 18.72 -12.20 10.25
CA GLN A 94 18.19 -11.64 9.01
C GLN A 94 16.68 -11.40 9.19
N ILE A 95 16.18 -10.28 8.67
CA ILE A 95 14.73 -10.00 8.71
C ILE A 95 13.92 -11.10 7.97
N SER A 96 14.62 -11.86 7.13
CA SER A 96 14.11 -12.97 6.33
C SER A 96 14.24 -14.36 6.98
N GLN A 97 14.79 -14.53 8.20
CA GLN A 97 15.06 -15.89 8.74
C GLN A 97 13.82 -16.76 8.99
N ASN A 98 12.60 -16.20 8.98
CA ASN A 98 11.34 -16.97 8.95
C ASN A 98 10.73 -17.17 7.54
N THR A 99 11.54 -17.12 6.48
CA THR A 99 11.05 -17.04 5.09
C THR A 99 11.67 -18.03 4.12
N ILE A 100 11.98 -19.25 4.57
CA ILE A 100 11.71 -20.42 3.72
C ILE A 100 10.24 -20.82 3.97
N ASN A 101 9.34 -19.85 3.85
CA ASN A 101 7.90 -20.10 3.84
C ASN A 101 7.50 -20.02 2.38
N SER A 102 6.98 -21.14 1.85
CA SER A 102 6.37 -21.25 0.51
C SER A 102 5.46 -20.05 0.20
N ASP A 103 4.82 -19.49 1.21
CA ASP A 103 3.83 -18.42 1.16
C ASP A 103 4.33 -17.13 0.51
N ASP A 104 5.56 -16.67 0.79
CA ASP A 104 6.07 -15.39 0.24
C ASP A 104 6.37 -15.53 -1.26
N SER A 105 6.87 -16.70 -1.68
CA SER A 105 7.15 -17.01 -3.08
C SER A 105 5.85 -17.18 -3.87
N MET A 106 4.87 -17.90 -3.30
CA MET A 106 3.53 -18.03 -3.86
C MET A 106 2.84 -16.67 -3.98
N LEU A 107 2.91 -15.82 -2.95
CA LEU A 107 2.36 -14.47 -2.97
C LEU A 107 3.04 -13.61 -4.05
N ALA A 108 4.36 -13.66 -4.17
CA ALA A 108 5.08 -12.94 -5.20
C ALA A 108 4.68 -13.39 -6.61
N GLN A 109 4.53 -14.70 -6.83
CA GLN A 109 4.04 -15.26 -8.08
C GLN A 109 2.60 -14.81 -8.38
N TYR A 110 1.71 -14.87 -7.38
CA TYR A 110 0.35 -14.40 -7.49
C TYR A 110 0.29 -12.91 -7.86
N MET A 111 1.02 -12.05 -7.14
CA MET A 111 1.07 -10.62 -7.44
C MET A 111 1.61 -10.34 -8.87
N ARG A 112 2.57 -11.13 -9.35
CA ARG A 112 3.06 -11.04 -10.73
C ARG A 112 2.00 -11.40 -11.77
N GLN A 113 1.23 -12.45 -11.52
CA GLN A 113 0.11 -12.85 -12.40
C GLN A 113 -0.99 -11.78 -12.46
N GLN A 114 -1.19 -11.02 -11.37
CA GLN A 114 -2.22 -9.98 -11.33
C GLN A 114 -1.82 -8.66 -12.02
N ILE A 115 -0.56 -8.46 -12.43
CA ILE A 115 -0.09 -7.15 -12.98
C ILE A 115 -0.96 -6.68 -14.15
N GLY A 116 -1.18 -7.56 -15.12
CA GLY A 116 -1.93 -7.26 -16.34
C GLY A 116 -3.43 -7.53 -16.24
N ARG A 117 -3.94 -7.92 -15.06
CA ARG A 117 -5.37 -8.23 -14.91
C ARG A 117 -6.18 -6.95 -14.87
N ASN A 118 -7.20 -6.87 -15.73
CA ASN A 118 -8.09 -5.71 -15.80
C ASN A 118 -8.96 -5.58 -14.54
N ASN A 119 -9.27 -4.33 -14.18
CA ASN A 119 -10.22 -4.02 -13.11
C ASN A 119 -11.63 -3.89 -13.69
N ILE A 120 -12.44 -4.91 -13.50
CA ILE A 120 -13.78 -4.99 -14.10
C ILE A 120 -14.77 -4.10 -13.38
N LEU A 121 -14.60 -3.94 -12.06
CA LEU A 121 -15.39 -2.98 -11.31
C LEU A 121 -15.17 -1.56 -11.86
N GLN A 122 -13.91 -1.20 -12.16
CA GLN A 122 -13.61 0.08 -12.79
C GLN A 122 -14.31 0.22 -14.15
N ALA A 123 -14.25 -0.80 -15.01
CA ALA A 123 -14.96 -0.78 -16.29
C ALA A 123 -16.48 -0.57 -16.12
N ARG A 124 -17.11 -1.22 -15.13
CA ARG A 124 -18.54 -1.05 -14.81
C ARG A 124 -18.86 0.37 -14.32
N VAL A 125 -17.98 0.97 -13.53
CA VAL A 125 -18.12 2.36 -13.07
C VAL A 125 -18.02 3.33 -14.24
N ASP A 126 -17.01 3.16 -15.10
CA ASP A 126 -16.75 4.04 -16.25
C ASP A 126 -17.87 3.96 -17.31
N GLN A 127 -18.48 2.79 -17.48
CA GLN A 127 -19.68 2.59 -18.33
C GLN A 127 -20.98 3.13 -17.70
N GLY A 128 -20.93 3.66 -16.47
CA GLY A 128 -22.09 4.22 -15.79
C GLY A 128 -23.08 3.18 -15.25
N LEU A 129 -22.75 1.88 -15.27
CA LEU A 129 -23.63 0.79 -14.82
C LEU A 129 -23.96 0.88 -13.32
N LEU A 130 -23.13 1.58 -12.55
CA LEU A 130 -23.25 1.77 -11.11
C LEU A 130 -23.65 3.22 -10.69
N SER A 131 -23.99 4.07 -11.67
CA SER A 131 -24.18 5.51 -11.46
C SER A 131 -25.48 5.89 -10.74
N SER A 132 -26.56 5.11 -10.92
CA SER A 132 -27.89 5.45 -10.39
C SER A 132 -27.89 5.50 -8.86
N ARG A 133 -28.43 6.60 -8.30
CA ARG A 133 -28.54 6.81 -6.84
C ARG A 133 -29.47 5.81 -6.15
N SER A 134 -30.55 5.39 -6.80
CA SER A 134 -31.51 4.43 -6.23
C SER A 134 -30.93 3.03 -6.00
N ARG A 135 -29.76 2.75 -6.57
CA ARG A 135 -29.03 1.49 -6.36
C ARG A 135 -28.27 1.44 -5.04
N TRP A 136 -28.29 2.50 -4.24
CA TRP A 136 -27.43 2.63 -3.06
C TRP A 136 -28.25 2.93 -1.83
N LYS A 137 -27.88 2.27 -0.73
CA LYS A 137 -28.42 2.52 0.60
C LYS A 137 -27.28 2.67 1.59
N LYS A 138 -27.44 3.53 2.59
CA LYS A 138 -26.44 3.65 3.65
C LYS A 138 -26.26 2.32 4.36
N ILE A 139 -25.04 2.06 4.82
CA ILE A 139 -24.72 0.83 5.56
C ILE A 139 -25.54 0.72 6.86
N GLU A 140 -25.82 1.85 7.52
CA GLU A 140 -26.66 1.93 8.74
C GLU A 140 -28.08 1.39 8.53
N ASP A 141 -28.62 1.56 7.32
CA ASP A 141 -29.98 1.13 6.98
C ASP A 141 -30.00 -0.26 6.32
N SER A 142 -28.86 -0.96 6.25
CA SER A 142 -28.71 -2.19 5.47
C SER A 142 -28.24 -3.36 6.35
N ASN A 143 -28.86 -4.54 6.20
CA ASN A 143 -28.27 -5.76 6.72
C ASN A 143 -27.18 -6.20 5.72
N PHE A 144 -25.91 -6.09 6.12
CA PHE A 144 -24.78 -6.20 5.22
C PHE A 144 -23.70 -7.11 5.79
N ASP A 145 -23.36 -8.15 5.03
CA ASP A 145 -22.23 -9.01 5.35
C ASP A 145 -20.96 -8.51 4.66
N PHE A 146 -19.84 -8.57 5.38
CA PHE A 146 -18.52 -8.22 4.86
C PHE A 146 -17.51 -9.32 5.22
N PRO A 147 -16.56 -9.66 4.34
CA PRO A 147 -15.58 -10.69 4.62
C PRO A 147 -14.79 -10.39 5.89
N GLN A 148 -14.71 -11.39 6.76
CA GLN A 148 -13.83 -11.35 7.91
C GLN A 148 -12.43 -11.76 7.48
N ILE A 149 -11.47 -10.86 7.61
CA ILE A 149 -10.08 -11.10 7.24
C ILE A 149 -9.26 -11.28 8.50
N SER A 150 -8.47 -12.36 8.57
CA SER A 150 -7.61 -12.60 9.72
C SER A 150 -6.55 -11.51 9.85
N LEU A 151 -6.06 -11.26 11.07
CA LEU A 151 -4.97 -10.30 11.28
C LEU A 151 -3.70 -10.69 10.50
N LYS A 152 -3.48 -11.99 10.28
CA LYS A 152 -2.37 -12.50 9.45
C LYS A 152 -2.53 -12.03 8.00
N ASP A 153 -3.72 -12.19 7.42
CA ASP A 153 -3.98 -11.83 6.03
C ASP A 153 -4.05 -10.32 5.84
N LEU A 154 -4.60 -9.58 6.82
CA LEU A 154 -4.53 -8.12 6.84
C LEU A 154 -3.08 -7.61 6.81
N ARG A 155 -2.14 -8.27 7.52
CA ARG A 155 -0.71 -7.91 7.45
C ARG A 155 -0.07 -8.25 6.09
N GLN A 156 -0.62 -9.23 5.38
CA GLN A 156 -0.16 -9.53 4.02
C GLN A 156 -0.68 -8.51 3.01
N LEU A 157 -1.93 -8.05 3.19
CA LEU A 157 -2.61 -7.05 2.37
C LEU A 157 -2.07 -5.64 2.61
N PHE A 158 -1.99 -5.24 3.88
CA PHE A 158 -1.47 -3.96 4.32
C PHE A 158 -0.02 -4.16 4.71
N PHE A 159 0.87 -3.63 3.85
CA PHE A 159 2.30 -3.86 3.87
C PHE A 159 3.01 -3.44 5.18
N GLU A 160 2.31 -2.89 6.17
CA GLU A 160 2.84 -2.55 7.50
C GLU A 160 1.82 -2.78 8.63
N THR A 161 2.29 -3.28 9.78
CA THR A 161 1.48 -3.35 11.01
C THR A 161 1.05 -1.97 11.52
N TYR A 162 1.75 -0.91 11.12
CA TYR A 162 1.40 0.46 11.49
C TYR A 162 0.08 0.90 10.87
N GLN A 163 -0.15 0.60 9.58
CA GLN A 163 -1.40 0.90 8.88
C GLN A 163 -2.60 0.25 9.57
N ILE A 164 -2.45 -0.99 10.05
CA ILE A 164 -3.48 -1.70 10.81
C ILE A 164 -3.74 -1.00 12.16
N LYS A 165 -2.68 -0.55 12.85
CA LYS A 165 -2.81 0.15 14.14
C LYS A 165 -3.57 1.47 14.01
N ILE A 166 -3.28 2.26 12.98
CA ILE A 166 -3.96 3.54 12.75
C ILE A 166 -5.37 3.37 12.18
N GLY A 167 -5.66 2.22 11.54
CA GLY A 167 -6.95 1.96 10.90
C GLY A 167 -8.14 2.11 11.84
N ARG A 168 -7.99 1.69 13.11
CA ARG A 168 -9.03 1.87 14.13
C ARG A 168 -9.33 3.34 14.39
N SER A 169 -8.30 4.16 14.65
CA SER A 169 -8.47 5.58 14.90
C SER A 169 -9.04 6.31 13.68
N TYR A 170 -8.62 5.93 12.47
CA TYR A 170 -9.19 6.48 11.22
C TYR A 170 -10.68 6.15 11.04
N VAL A 171 -11.08 4.93 11.41
CA VAL A 171 -12.50 4.53 11.39
C VAL A 171 -13.30 5.32 12.41
N GLU A 172 -12.82 5.42 13.64
CA GLU A 172 -13.47 6.17 14.72
C GLU A 172 -13.61 7.67 14.38
N GLU A 173 -12.62 8.25 13.69
CA GLU A 173 -12.62 9.65 13.27
C GLU A 173 -13.61 9.96 12.14
N HIS A 174 -13.84 9.02 11.22
CA HIS A 174 -14.54 9.31 9.96
C HIS A 174 -15.87 8.59 9.75
N ILE A 175 -16.17 7.54 10.53
CA ILE A 175 -17.43 6.77 10.44
C ILE A 175 -18.44 7.19 11.55
N ASN A 176 -18.04 8.08 12.46
CA ASN A 176 -18.96 8.61 13.48
C ASN A 176 -20.00 9.57 12.86
N SER A 177 -21.02 9.95 13.64
CA SER A 177 -22.13 10.81 13.20
C SER A 177 -21.70 12.20 12.70
N ASP A 178 -20.51 12.65 13.13
CA ASP A 178 -19.89 13.91 12.71
C ASP A 178 -18.80 13.70 11.64
N GLY A 179 -18.66 12.48 11.14
CA GLY A 179 -17.60 12.05 10.24
C GLY A 179 -17.92 12.32 8.77
N ASP A 180 -16.87 12.47 7.97
CA ASP A 180 -17.00 12.84 6.55
C ASP A 180 -17.28 11.67 5.60
N TYR A 181 -17.25 10.42 6.10
CA TYR A 181 -17.32 9.24 5.24
C TYR A 181 -18.74 8.69 5.18
N ILE A 182 -19.26 8.61 3.96
CA ILE A 182 -20.57 8.00 3.71
C ILE A 182 -20.33 6.65 3.01
N ILE A 183 -20.60 5.56 3.72
CA ILE A 183 -20.52 4.20 3.18
C ILE A 183 -21.89 3.74 2.73
N GLU A 184 -21.97 3.28 1.49
CA GLU A 184 -23.20 2.80 0.86
C GLU A 184 -23.01 1.40 0.28
N VAL A 185 -24.03 0.58 0.45
CA VAL A 185 -24.14 -0.78 -0.08
C VAL A 185 -25.03 -0.76 -1.33
N ASN A 186 -24.74 -1.61 -2.30
CA ASN A 186 -25.57 -1.73 -3.49
C ASN A 186 -26.82 -2.59 -3.22
N ASN A 187 -28.00 -2.08 -3.58
CA ASN A 187 -29.29 -2.74 -3.37
C ASN A 187 -29.50 -4.00 -4.23
N TYR A 188 -28.75 -4.14 -5.32
CA TYR A 188 -28.92 -5.23 -6.30
C TYR A 188 -27.75 -6.21 -6.28
N ASN A 189 -26.65 -5.84 -5.62
CA ASN A 189 -25.45 -6.65 -5.55
C ASN A 189 -24.77 -6.44 -4.20
N ASP A 190 -25.07 -7.32 -3.26
CA ASP A 190 -24.56 -7.29 -1.89
C ASP A 190 -23.04 -7.32 -1.79
N ASN A 191 -22.34 -7.78 -2.84
CA ASN A 191 -20.88 -7.84 -2.87
C ASN A 191 -20.17 -6.54 -3.33
N ILE A 192 -20.92 -5.44 -3.55
CA ILE A 192 -20.35 -4.13 -3.92
C ILE A 192 -20.69 -3.08 -2.86
N VAL A 193 -19.66 -2.41 -2.38
CA VAL A 193 -19.76 -1.21 -1.55
C VAL A 193 -19.02 -0.03 -2.17
N ARG A 194 -19.44 1.17 -1.79
CA ARG A 194 -18.70 2.38 -2.07
C ARG A 194 -18.62 3.29 -0.86
N ALA A 195 -17.53 4.03 -0.76
CA ALA A 195 -17.33 5.06 0.23
C ALA A 195 -17.15 6.41 -0.46
N SER A 196 -17.94 7.41 -0.05
CA SER A 196 -17.74 8.80 -0.44
C SER A 196 -16.82 9.46 0.58
N ILE A 197 -15.70 10.00 0.10
CA ILE A 197 -14.61 10.55 0.91
C ILE A 197 -14.41 12.01 0.50
N HIS A 198 -14.62 12.94 1.41
CA HIS A 198 -14.35 14.36 1.14
C HIS A 198 -12.85 14.65 1.10
N SER A 199 -12.46 15.52 0.17
CA SER A 199 -11.09 16.01 0.05
C SER A 199 -10.72 16.86 1.26
N ARG A 200 -9.62 16.50 1.94
CA ARG A 200 -9.02 17.31 3.01
C ARG A 200 -8.48 18.67 2.53
N HIS A 201 -8.32 18.85 1.22
CA HIS A 201 -7.78 20.06 0.60
C HIS A 201 -8.85 20.92 -0.08
N SER A 202 -10.08 20.40 -0.23
CA SER A 202 -11.18 21.14 -0.86
C SER A 202 -12.55 20.60 -0.44
N ASN A 203 -13.36 21.43 0.20
CA ASN A 203 -14.73 21.03 0.61
C ASN A 203 -15.66 20.71 -0.59
N ALA A 204 -15.31 21.16 -1.80
CA ALA A 204 -16.11 20.97 -3.00
C ALA A 204 -15.89 19.61 -3.70
N SER A 205 -14.93 18.80 -3.26
CA SER A 205 -14.54 17.57 -3.97
C SER A 205 -14.75 16.35 -3.09
N ALA A 206 -15.69 15.48 -3.46
CA ALA A 206 -15.87 14.16 -2.88
C ALA A 206 -15.39 13.09 -3.87
N TYR A 207 -14.52 12.20 -3.41
CA TYR A 207 -14.05 11.04 -4.16
C TYR A 207 -14.92 9.83 -3.81
N LYS A 208 -15.08 8.90 -4.77
CA LYS A 208 -15.74 7.63 -4.50
C LYS A 208 -14.73 6.50 -4.60
N ALA A 209 -14.53 5.80 -3.50
CA ALA A 209 -13.82 4.53 -3.47
C ALA A 209 -14.85 3.42 -3.67
N TRP A 210 -14.55 2.46 -4.55
CA TRP A 210 -15.42 1.34 -4.89
C TRP A 210 -14.71 0.04 -4.57
N ILE A 211 -15.42 -0.87 -3.89
CA ILE A 211 -14.90 -2.18 -3.52
C ILE A 211 -15.93 -3.22 -3.93
N GLN A 212 -15.47 -4.22 -4.68
CA GLN A 212 -16.18 -5.47 -4.86
C GLN A 212 -15.42 -6.53 -4.09
N PHE A 213 -16.12 -7.41 -3.38
CA PHE A 213 -15.52 -8.44 -2.53
C PHE A 213 -16.18 -9.80 -2.73
N SER A 214 -15.61 -10.83 -2.10
CA SER A 214 -16.21 -12.16 -1.96
C SER A 214 -16.33 -12.49 -0.48
N LEU A 215 -17.47 -13.00 -0.04
CA LEU A 215 -17.69 -13.42 1.35
C LEU A 215 -16.87 -14.67 1.70
N THR A 216 -16.63 -15.54 0.73
CA THR A 216 -15.84 -16.77 0.89
C THR A 216 -14.34 -16.53 0.77
N GLY A 217 -13.94 -15.33 0.31
CA GLY A 217 -12.55 -14.99 0.02
C GLY A 217 -12.06 -15.44 -1.36
N ASP A 218 -12.92 -16.09 -2.14
CA ASP A 218 -12.58 -16.52 -3.50
C ASP A 218 -12.29 -15.31 -4.41
N PRO A 219 -11.34 -15.43 -5.37
CA PRO A 219 -11.08 -14.39 -6.34
C PRO A 219 -12.36 -14.06 -7.12
N ILE A 220 -12.69 -12.77 -7.23
CA ILE A 220 -13.78 -12.32 -8.09
C ILE A 220 -13.39 -12.62 -9.53
N GLU A 221 -14.12 -13.51 -10.18
CA GLU A 221 -13.88 -13.86 -11.58
C GLU A 221 -14.22 -12.71 -12.53
N ALA A 222 -13.60 -12.77 -13.70
CA ALA A 222 -13.63 -11.70 -14.68
C ALA A 222 -14.82 -11.80 -15.63
#